data_AF-F8QXE8-F1
#
_entry.id   AF-F8QXE8-F1
#
_cell.length_a   1.000
_cell.length_b   1.000
_cell.length_c   1.000
_cell.angle_alpha   90.00
_cell.angle_beta   90.00
_cell.angle_gamma   90.00
#
_symmetry.space_group_name_H-M   'P 1'
#
loop_
_entity.id
_entity.type
_entity.pdbx_description
1 polymer ?
#
loop_
_entity_poly.entity_id
_entity_poly.type
_entity_poly.pdbx_seq_one_letter_code
_entity_poly.pdbx_strand_id
1 'polypeptide(L)'
;DKLRSMVKKWQTCIEANADVKTTDGYILRVFCIGFTEKVSSQTRKTAYAQHTQVKNIRKKMVDIITRAVASSELKEVVNKLIPDSMADDIRKACNLIYPLKEVHIRKVKVP
;
A
#
# COMPACT_ATOMS: atom_id res chain seq x y z
N ASP A 1 18.65 -1.95 -2.65
CA ASP A 1 18.32 -3.34 -2.99
C ASP A 1 16.84 -3.70 -3.02
N LYS A 2 16.15 -3.80 -1.87
CA LYS A 2 14.82 -4.42 -1.76
C LYS A 2 13.75 -3.91 -2.74
N LEU A 3 13.66 -2.61 -2.99
CA LEU A 3 12.67 -2.08 -3.93
C LEU A 3 12.89 -2.57 -5.37
N ARG A 4 14.15 -2.76 -5.79
CA ARG A 4 14.47 -3.27 -7.12
C ARG A 4 14.15 -4.76 -7.25
N SER A 5 14.29 -5.54 -6.17
CA SER A 5 13.98 -6.97 -6.19
C SER A 5 12.48 -7.27 -6.23
N MET A 6 11.63 -6.36 -5.75
CA MET A 6 10.16 -6.52 -5.78
C MET A 6 9.56 -6.24 -7.17
N VAL A 7 10.18 -5.33 -7.93
CA VAL A 7 9.74 -4.99 -9.30
C VAL A 7 10.11 -6.14 -10.25
N LYS A 8 9.12 -6.98 -10.56
CA LYS A 8 9.24 -8.10 -11.50
C LYS A 8 8.33 -7.88 -12.71
N LYS A 9 8.62 -8.56 -13.82
CA LYS A 9 7.73 -8.60 -14.99
C LYS A 9 6.46 -9.40 -14.67
N TRP A 10 5.43 -9.27 -15.53
CA TRP A 10 4.21 -10.08 -15.51
C TRP A 10 3.26 -9.84 -14.31
N GLN A 11 3.44 -8.73 -13.61
CA GLN A 11 2.58 -8.27 -12.54
C GLN A 11 2.32 -6.78 -12.72
N THR A 12 1.15 -6.30 -12.30
CA THR A 12 0.87 -4.87 -12.18
C THR A 12 1.53 -4.30 -10.92
N CYS A 13 2.26 -3.20 -11.08
CA CYS A 13 2.73 -2.34 -9.98
C CYS A 13 1.65 -1.31 -9.66
N ILE A 14 1.26 -1.21 -8.40
CA ILE A 14 0.25 -0.27 -7.92
C ILE A 14 0.90 0.63 -6.87
N GLU A 15 0.97 1.91 -7.19
CA GLU A 15 1.50 2.95 -6.28
C GLU A 15 0.38 3.90 -5.87
N ALA A 16 0.42 4.34 -4.61
CA ALA A 16 -0.48 5.32 -4.03
C ALA A 16 0.31 6.28 -3.13
N ASN A 17 -0.16 7.53 -3.03
CA ASN A 17 0.36 8.50 -2.07
C ASN A 17 -0.80 9.19 -1.36
N ALA A 18 -0.56 9.62 -0.13
CA ALA A 18 -1.53 10.33 0.69
C ALA A 18 -0.83 11.41 1.51
N ASP A 19 -1.41 12.61 1.54
CA ASP A 19 -1.01 13.73 2.39
C ASP A 19 -1.98 13.80 3.56
N VAL A 20 -1.47 13.56 4.76
CA VAL A 20 -2.32 13.41 5.96
C VAL A 20 -1.71 14.20 7.10
N LYS A 21 -2.55 14.92 7.83
CA LYS A 21 -2.18 15.61 9.06
C LYS A 21 -2.43 14.68 10.25
N THR A 22 -1.44 14.52 11.12
CA THR A 22 -1.56 13.78 12.38
C THR A 22 -2.24 14.65 13.45
N THR A 23 -2.64 14.03 14.56
CA THR A 23 -3.34 14.71 15.66
C THR A 23 -2.48 15.76 16.36
N ASP A 24 -1.17 15.52 16.46
CA ASP A 24 -0.15 16.42 17.00
C ASP A 24 0.29 17.52 16.02
N GLY A 25 -0.31 17.57 14.83
CA GLY A 25 -0.18 18.69 13.90
C GLY A 25 0.88 18.55 12.81
N TYR A 26 1.63 17.46 12.79
CA TYR A 26 2.57 17.17 11.69
C TYR A 26 1.82 16.82 10.41
N ILE A 27 2.36 17.28 9.27
CA ILE A 27 1.88 16.87 7.95
C ILE A 27 2.83 15.80 7.44
N LEU A 28 2.28 14.67 7.01
CA LEU A 28 3.04 13.53 6.48
C LEU A 28 2.56 13.22 5.06
N ARG A 29 3.52 13.05 4.15
CA ARG A 29 3.28 12.48 2.82
C ARG A 29 3.76 11.03 2.79
N VAL A 30 2.81 10.11 2.79
CA VAL A 30 3.05 8.65 2.84
C VAL A 30 2.94 8.07 1.43
N PHE A 31 3.93 7.28 1.04
CA PHE A 31 3.96 6.56 -0.23
C PHE A 31 3.82 5.07 0.03
N CYS A 32 2.85 4.44 -0.62
CA CYS A 32 2.64 3.00 -0.56
C CYS A 32 2.83 2.38 -1.94
N ILE A 33 3.42 1.19 -1.97
CA ILE A 33 3.62 0.38 -3.15
C ILE A 33 3.07 -1.02 -2.89
N GLY A 34 2.46 -1.62 -3.90
CA GLY A 34 1.99 -3.00 -3.86
C GLY A 34 2.08 -3.66 -5.24
N PHE A 35 2.20 -4.97 -5.24
CA PHE A 35 2.24 -5.76 -6.46
C PHE A 35 1.12 -6.78 -6.48
N THR A 36 0.63 -7.07 -7.68
CA THR A 36 -0.38 -8.10 -7.89
C THR A 36 0.23 -9.50 -7.71
N GLU A 37 -0.53 -10.36 -7.07
CA GLU A 37 -0.16 -11.75 -6.84
C GLU A 37 -0.78 -12.66 -7.91
N LYS A 38 0.00 -13.65 -8.34
CA LYS A 38 -0.51 -14.72 -9.19
C LYS A 38 -1.11 -15.79 -8.30
N VAL A 39 -2.38 -16.12 -8.51
CA VAL A 39 -3.03 -17.24 -7.81
C VAL A 39 -2.43 -18.57 -8.27
N SER A 40 -2.19 -19.51 -7.35
CA SER A 40 -1.57 -20.80 -7.65
C SER A 40 -2.32 -21.63 -8.70
N SER A 41 -3.64 -21.53 -8.73
CA SER A 41 -4.51 -22.19 -9.72
C SER A 41 -4.47 -21.55 -11.12
N GLN A 42 -3.80 -20.40 -11.27
CA GLN A 42 -3.79 -19.66 -12.53
C GLN A 42 -2.77 -20.23 -13.52
N THR A 43 -3.24 -20.67 -14.68
CA THR A 43 -2.39 -21.17 -15.79
C THR A 43 -1.61 -20.06 -16.50
N ARG A 44 -2.19 -18.86 -16.62
CA ARG A 44 -1.52 -17.71 -17.24
C ARG A 44 -0.29 -17.28 -16.43
N LYS A 45 0.79 -16.89 -17.14
CA LYS A 45 2.01 -16.35 -16.51
C LYS A 45 1.81 -14.94 -15.96
N THR A 46 0.83 -14.21 -16.46
CA THR A 46 0.59 -12.80 -16.14
C THR A 46 -0.50 -12.61 -15.09
N ALA A 47 -0.25 -11.72 -14.12
CA ALA A 47 -1.18 -11.26 -13.11
C ALA A 47 -1.43 -9.76 -13.29
N TYR A 48 -2.12 -9.39 -14.38
CA TYR A 48 -2.44 -7.99 -14.65
C TYR A 48 -3.83 -7.63 -14.12
N ALA A 49 -3.87 -6.60 -13.28
CA ALA A 49 -5.13 -6.00 -12.82
C ALA A 49 -5.69 -5.05 -13.89
N GLN A 50 -7.01 -5.08 -14.06
CA GLN A 50 -7.72 -4.13 -14.93
C GLN A 50 -7.61 -2.70 -14.38
N HIS A 51 -7.71 -1.70 -15.26
CA HIS A 51 -7.56 -0.31 -14.87
C HIS A 51 -8.57 0.14 -13.79
N THR A 52 -9.81 -0.36 -13.84
CA THR A 52 -10.83 -0.13 -12.81
C THR A 52 -10.45 -0.74 -11.46
N GLN A 53 -9.89 -1.96 -11.45
CA GLN A 53 -9.39 -2.61 -10.23
C GLN A 53 -8.23 -1.82 -9.63
N VAL A 54 -7.28 -1.35 -10.46
CA VAL A 54 -6.15 -0.52 -9.99
C VAL A 54 -6.63 0.77 -9.34
N LYS A 55 -7.63 1.45 -9.93
CA LYS A 55 -8.24 2.65 -9.32
C LYS A 55 -8.88 2.34 -7.97
N ASN A 56 -9.64 1.25 -7.87
CA ASN A 56 -10.30 0.87 -6.63
C ASN A 56 -9.30 0.48 -5.53
N ILE A 57 -8.21 -0.22 -5.90
CA ILE A 57 -7.11 -0.54 -4.98
C ILE A 57 -6.44 0.73 -4.48
N ARG A 58 -6.08 1.67 -5.38
CA ARG A 58 -5.49 2.96 -4.98
C ARG A 58 -6.38 3.74 -4.01
N LYS A 59 -7.68 3.77 -4.26
CA LYS A 59 -8.64 4.41 -3.34
C LYS A 59 -8.60 3.77 -1.96
N LYS A 60 -8.70 2.43 -1.86
CA LYS A 60 -8.60 1.71 -0.58
C LYS A 60 -7.27 1.94 0.13
N MET A 61 -6.15 1.97 -0.60
CA MET A 61 -4.82 2.25 -0.02
C MET A 61 -4.80 3.63 0.65
N VAL A 62 -5.27 4.66 -0.04
CA VAL A 62 -5.33 6.03 0.50
C VAL A 62 -6.29 6.12 1.68
N ASP A 63 -7.47 5.49 1.60
CA ASP A 63 -8.47 5.53 2.67
C ASP A 63 -7.94 4.91 3.98
N ILE A 64 -7.24 3.77 3.89
CA ILE A 64 -6.66 3.08 5.06
C ILE A 64 -5.52 3.90 5.64
N ILE A 65 -4.62 4.42 4.80
CA ILE A 65 -3.50 5.26 5.25
C ILE A 65 -4.02 6.51 5.95
N THR A 66 -4.97 7.20 5.32
CA THR A 66 -5.57 8.42 5.87
C THR A 66 -6.21 8.16 7.21
N ARG A 67 -7.00 7.09 7.34
CA ARG A 67 -7.63 6.72 8.61
C ARG A 67 -6.60 6.43 9.70
N ALA A 68 -5.58 5.64 9.38
CA ALA A 68 -4.59 5.19 10.38
C ALA A 68 -3.66 6.31 10.86
N VAL A 69 -3.40 7.31 10.02
CA VAL A 69 -2.52 8.46 10.34
C VAL A 69 -3.32 9.60 10.96
N ALA A 70 -4.51 9.91 10.45
CA ALA A 70 -5.33 11.01 10.99
C ALA A 70 -5.84 10.76 12.42
N SER A 71 -5.93 9.51 12.84
CA SER A 71 -6.36 9.13 14.20
C SER A 71 -5.21 9.01 15.21
N SER A 72 -3.97 9.23 14.79
CA SER A 72 -2.78 8.91 15.59
C SER A 72 -1.79 10.06 15.64
N GLU A 73 -1.02 10.11 16.72
CA GLU A 73 0.14 10.99 16.87
C GLU A 73 1.36 10.43 16.12
N LEU A 74 2.38 11.26 15.89
CA LEU A 74 3.58 10.86 15.16
C LEU A 74 4.27 9.63 15.78
N LYS A 75 4.32 9.56 17.12
CA LYS A 75 4.91 8.42 17.85
C LYS A 75 4.19 7.10 17.53
N GLU A 76 2.86 7.13 17.48
CA GLU A 76 2.07 5.94 17.16
C GLU A 76 2.20 5.55 15.69
N VAL A 77 2.28 6.53 14.79
CA VAL A 77 2.51 6.28 13.36
C VAL A 77 3.85 5.56 13.18
N VAL A 78 4.92 5.99 13.86
CA VAL A 78 6.21 5.29 13.83
C VAL A 78 6.09 3.87 14.38
N ASN A 79 5.38 3.68 15.49
CA ASN A 79 5.17 2.34 16.05
C ASN A 79 4.39 1.40 15.12
N LYS A 80 3.50 1.92 14.28
CA LYS A 80 2.78 1.16 13.24
C LYS A 80 3.65 0.85 12.02
N LEU A 81 4.63 1.71 11.71
CA LEU A 81 5.56 1.53 10.60
C LEU A 81 6.63 0.45 10.87
N ILE A 82 7.04 0.26 12.13
CA ILE A 82 8.06 -0.77 12.49
C ILE A 82 7.60 -2.19 12.09
N PRO A 83 6.39 -2.65 12.46
CA PRO A 83 5.87 -3.94 12.00
C PRO A 83 5.17 -3.87 10.64
N ASP A 84 5.16 -2.71 9.96
CA ASP A 84 4.45 -2.51 8.69
C ASP A 84 2.93 -2.83 8.77
N SER A 85 2.28 -2.60 9.93
CA SER A 85 0.90 -3.04 10.18
C SER A 85 -0.12 -2.43 9.22
N MET A 86 0.13 -1.19 8.78
CA MET A 86 -0.70 -0.51 7.77
C MET A 86 -0.68 -1.23 6.43
N ALA A 87 0.47 -1.79 6.04
CA ALA A 87 0.62 -2.49 4.77
C ALA A 87 -0.15 -3.82 4.78
N ASP A 88 -0.16 -4.52 5.91
CA ASP A 88 -0.94 -5.74 6.11
C ASP A 88 -2.45 -5.48 6.05
N ASP A 89 -2.92 -4.38 6.64
CA ASP A 89 -4.33 -3.99 6.57
C ASP A 89 -4.76 -3.67 5.14
N ILE A 90 -3.90 -2.97 4.38
CA ILE A 90 -4.11 -2.73 2.95
C ILE A 90 -4.19 -4.07 2.20
N ARG A 91 -3.26 -5.00 2.44
CA ARG A 91 -3.23 -6.31 1.77
C ARG A 91 -4.54 -7.06 2.00
N LYS A 92 -5.00 -7.14 3.25
CA LYS A 92 -6.26 -7.81 3.63
C LYS A 92 -7.46 -7.15 2.96
N ALA A 93 -7.55 -5.82 3.01
CA ALA A 93 -8.70 -5.09 2.48
C ALA A 93 -8.76 -5.12 0.93
N CYS A 94 -7.62 -5.14 0.25
CA CYS A 94 -7.53 -5.17 -1.21
C CYS A 94 -7.70 -6.58 -1.81
N ASN A 95 -7.53 -7.64 -1.02
CA ASN A 95 -7.67 -9.03 -1.46
C ASN A 95 -9.06 -9.33 -2.09
N LEU A 96 -10.10 -8.58 -1.67
CA LEU A 96 -11.44 -8.69 -2.23
C LEU A 96 -11.56 -8.19 -3.69
N ILE A 97 -10.65 -7.31 -4.13
CA ILE A 97 -10.65 -6.71 -5.47
C ILE A 97 -9.70 -7.48 -6.39
N TYR A 98 -8.46 -7.66 -5.92
CA TYR A 98 -7.42 -8.43 -6.58
C TYR A 98 -6.38 -8.84 -5.54
N PRO A 99 -5.87 -10.09 -5.56
CA PRO A 99 -4.87 -10.53 -4.59
C PRO A 99 -3.57 -9.75 -4.74
N LEU A 100 -3.07 -9.21 -3.63
CA LEU A 100 -1.83 -8.43 -3.58
C LEU A 100 -0.75 -9.17 -2.79
N LYS A 101 0.46 -9.13 -3.31
CA LYS A 101 1.71 -9.53 -2.65
C LYS A 101 2.59 -8.31 -2.42
N GLU A 102 3.50 -8.41 -1.47
CA GLU A 102 4.58 -7.43 -1.24
C GLU A 102 4.03 -5.98 -1.20
N VAL A 103 3.11 -5.70 -0.26
CA VAL A 103 2.62 -4.35 0.01
C VAL A 103 3.52 -3.74 1.08
N HIS A 104 4.00 -2.51 0.84
CA HIS A 104 4.89 -1.81 1.77
C HIS A 104 4.66 -0.30 1.77
N ILE A 105 4.96 0.34 2.90
CA ILE A 105 5.15 1.79 2.94
C ILE A 105 6.55 2.10 2.42
N ARG A 106 6.64 2.61 1.19
CA ARG A 106 7.90 2.86 0.48
C ARG A 106 8.67 4.03 1.06
N LYS A 107 7.96 5.10 1.46
CA LYS A 107 8.57 6.35 1.92
C LYS A 107 7.56 7.15 2.72
N VAL A 108 8.01 7.77 3.79
CA VAL A 108 7.28 8.83 4.48
C VAL A 108 8.12 10.10 4.37
N LYS A 109 7.48 11.23 4.08
CA LYS A 109 8.11 12.56 4.07
C LYS A 109 7.37 13.46 5.05
N VAL A 110 8.12 14.30 5.76
CA VAL A 110 7.59 15.50 6.42
C VAL A 110 7.84 16.66 5.43
N PRO A 111 6.80 17.34 4.91
CA PRO A 111 6.95 18.51 4.05
C PRO A 111 7.62 19.69 4.76
#